data_AF-W4MFE6-F1
#
_entry.id   AF-W4MFE6-F1
#
_cell.length_a   1.000
_cell.length_b   1.000
_cell.length_c   1.000
_cell.angle_alpha   90.00
_cell.angle_beta   90.00
_cell.angle_gamma   90.00
#
_symmetry.space_group_name_H-M   'P 1'
#
loop_
_entity.id
_entity.type
_entity.pdbx_description
1 polymer ?
#
loop_
_entity_poly.entity_id
_entity_poly.type
_entity_poly.pdbx_seq_one_letter_code
_entity_poly.pdbx_strand_id
1 'polypeptide(L)'
;MASELVSMLYALASGLAWGTGDFSGGMASRRTSVLIVVILSQTIGIICLLSVIALFSEPFPQWPDLFFGACAGMAGVIGLITFYQGLANSPMGIVAPIAAAISAMLPVLVSFALEGLPAVSRILGLALAIAAIWIISQAGETASMQLRHLRLPAIAGLGFASFFILIDQVSQGAVFWPLVAARCTTLPLLACIILGKRLWQVPPRRQFPVIIMAGVFDTAGNALFALAANVGRLDMSAVLASLYPATTVLLAWFILQERLNRKQWMGVIAALVAVVLMAL
;
A
#
# COMPACT_ATOMS: atom_id res chain seq x y z
N MET A 1 7.38 -17.78 21.23
CA MET A 1 8.83 -17.80 20.91
C MET A 1 9.09 -18.12 19.43
N ALA A 2 9.05 -19.38 18.96
CA ALA A 2 9.37 -19.68 17.55
C ALA A 2 8.33 -19.14 16.54
N SER A 3 7.03 -19.30 16.81
CA SER A 3 5.94 -18.77 15.97
C SER A 3 5.91 -17.23 15.93
N GLU A 4 6.19 -16.58 17.07
CA GLU A 4 6.28 -15.12 17.14
C GLU A 4 7.44 -14.57 16.32
N LEU A 5 8.62 -15.20 16.40
CA LEU A 5 9.77 -14.80 15.58
C LEU A 5 9.47 -14.94 14.09
N VAL A 6 8.82 -16.03 13.67
CA VAL A 6 8.43 -16.25 12.28
C VAL A 6 7.42 -15.19 11.80
N SER A 7 6.41 -14.87 12.63
CA SER A 7 5.44 -13.81 12.34
C SER A 7 6.11 -12.44 12.18
N MET A 8 7.05 -12.08 13.07
CA MET A 8 7.82 -10.84 12.97
C MET A 8 8.66 -10.78 11.68
N LEU A 9 9.29 -11.90 11.30
CA LEU A 9 10.07 -11.98 10.06
C LEU A 9 9.19 -11.80 8.83
N TYR A 10 8.00 -12.42 8.79
CA TYR A 10 7.06 -12.23 7.69
C TYR A 10 6.53 -10.79 7.63
N ALA A 11 6.23 -10.18 8.76
CA ALA A 11 5.75 -8.81 8.80
C ALA A 11 6.82 -7.80 8.34
N LEU A 12 8.07 -7.95 8.78
CA LEU A 12 9.19 -7.14 8.30
C LEU A 12 9.45 -7.35 6.80
N ALA A 13 9.44 -8.61 6.36
CA ALA A 13 9.60 -8.94 4.94
C ALA A 13 8.46 -8.36 4.09
N SER A 14 7.24 -8.33 4.62
CA SER A 14 6.09 -7.67 3.98
C SER A 14 6.32 -6.18 3.83
N GLY A 15 6.74 -5.48 4.90
CA GLY A 15 7.04 -4.04 4.84
C GLY A 15 8.16 -3.72 3.83
N LEU A 16 9.22 -4.54 3.79
CA LEU A 16 10.28 -4.42 2.78
C LEU A 16 9.77 -4.67 1.36
N ALA A 17 8.93 -5.70 1.17
CA ALA A 17 8.36 -6.03 -0.12
C ALA A 17 7.43 -4.93 -0.61
N TRP A 18 6.41 -4.52 0.16
CA TRP A 18 5.52 -3.43 -0.23
C TRP A 18 6.27 -2.15 -0.58
N GLY A 19 7.22 -1.72 0.25
CA GLY A 19 7.94 -0.49 -0.07
C GLY A 19 8.88 -0.60 -1.27
N THR A 20 9.44 -1.78 -1.55
CA THR A 20 10.18 -2.04 -2.79
C THR A 20 9.25 -2.05 -4.01
N GLY A 21 8.06 -2.62 -3.86
CA GLY A 21 7.01 -2.64 -4.88
C GLY A 21 6.54 -1.23 -5.22
N ASP A 22 6.24 -0.42 -4.21
CA ASP A 22 5.85 0.99 -4.30
C ASP A 22 6.92 1.84 -4.99
N PHE A 23 8.18 1.70 -4.56
CA PHE A 23 9.30 2.40 -5.18
C PHE A 23 9.43 2.05 -6.66
N SER A 24 9.39 0.76 -6.98
CA SER A 24 9.51 0.27 -8.36
C SER A 24 8.33 0.73 -9.22
N GLY A 25 7.11 0.60 -8.72
CA GLY A 25 5.89 1.02 -9.41
C GLY A 25 5.81 2.53 -9.63
N GLY A 26 6.23 3.32 -8.65
CA GLY A 26 6.40 4.77 -8.79
C GLY A 26 7.46 5.13 -9.84
N MET A 27 8.59 4.42 -9.86
CA MET A 27 9.68 4.67 -10.82
C MET A 27 9.26 4.32 -12.26
N ALA A 28 8.58 3.19 -12.45
CA ALA A 28 7.98 2.83 -13.74
C ALA A 28 6.93 3.86 -14.18
N SER A 29 6.12 4.36 -13.25
CA SER A 29 5.07 5.34 -13.51
C SER A 29 5.58 6.74 -13.90
N ARG A 30 6.86 7.05 -13.64
CA ARG A 30 7.52 8.26 -14.15
C ARG A 30 7.85 8.19 -15.65
N ARG A 31 7.88 6.99 -16.22
CA ARG A 31 8.34 6.74 -17.61
C ARG A 31 7.29 6.03 -18.47
N THR A 32 6.17 5.60 -17.88
CA THR A 32 5.11 4.84 -18.54
C THR A 32 3.78 5.24 -17.92
N SER A 33 2.69 5.16 -18.69
CA SER A 33 1.34 5.42 -18.18
C SER A 33 1.05 4.62 -16.92
N VAL A 34 0.55 5.28 -15.87
CA VAL A 34 0.22 4.65 -14.58
C VAL A 34 -0.75 3.47 -14.76
N LEU A 35 -1.76 3.61 -15.62
CA LEU A 35 -2.73 2.53 -15.87
C LEU A 35 -2.05 1.29 -16.47
N ILE A 36 -1.04 1.48 -17.33
CA ILE A 36 -0.27 0.40 -17.93
C ILE A 36 0.63 -0.26 -16.88
N VAL A 37 1.30 0.53 -16.04
CA VAL A 37 2.11 -0.01 -14.93
C VAL A 37 1.24 -0.83 -13.98
N VAL A 38 0.08 -0.30 -13.59
CA VAL A 38 -0.85 -0.98 -12.67
C VAL A 38 -1.40 -2.25 -13.31
N ILE A 39 -1.95 -2.23 -14.54
CA ILE A 39 -2.52 -3.46 -15.13
C ILE A 39 -1.46 -4.56 -15.30
N LEU A 40 -0.24 -4.21 -15.71
CA LEU A 40 0.84 -5.20 -15.84
C LEU A 40 1.29 -5.73 -14.47
N SER A 41 1.43 -4.86 -13.47
CA SER A 41 1.77 -5.27 -12.10
C SER A 41 0.70 -6.19 -11.50
N GLN A 42 -0.58 -5.86 -11.70
CA GLN A 42 -1.73 -6.66 -11.28
C GLN A 42 -1.79 -8.02 -12.02
N THR A 43 -1.42 -8.04 -13.30
CA THR A 43 -1.35 -9.28 -14.11
C THR A 43 -0.23 -10.19 -13.60
N ILE A 44 0.92 -9.63 -13.28
CA ILE A 44 2.02 -10.38 -12.69
C ILE A 44 1.61 -10.89 -11.31
N GLY A 45 0.92 -10.07 -10.52
CA GLY A 45 0.44 -10.45 -9.21
C GLY A 45 -0.56 -11.60 -9.23
N ILE A 46 -1.54 -11.60 -10.14
CA ILE A 46 -2.48 -12.73 -10.25
C ILE A 46 -1.75 -14.02 -10.69
N ILE A 47 -0.76 -13.93 -11.58
CA ILE A 47 0.05 -15.09 -11.98
C ILE A 47 0.82 -15.63 -10.77
N CYS A 48 1.45 -14.76 -9.98
CA CYS A 48 2.15 -15.16 -8.75
C CYS A 48 1.20 -15.81 -7.75
N LEU A 49 0.02 -15.22 -7.49
CA LEU A 49 -0.97 -15.77 -6.55
C LEU A 49 -1.47 -17.15 -7.00
N LEU A 50 -1.84 -17.30 -8.27
CA LEU A 50 -2.30 -18.58 -8.82
C LEU A 50 -1.18 -19.64 -8.78
N SER A 51 0.06 -19.24 -9.00
CA SER A 51 1.22 -20.14 -8.87
C SER A 51 1.40 -20.62 -7.43
N VAL A 52 1.26 -19.73 -6.45
CA VAL A 52 1.31 -20.08 -5.02
C VAL A 52 0.15 -21.01 -4.66
N ILE A 53 -1.09 -20.69 -5.06
CA ILE A 53 -2.26 -21.55 -4.81
C ILE A 53 -2.05 -22.95 -5.41
N ALA A 54 -1.54 -23.05 -6.64
CA ALA A 54 -1.27 -24.33 -7.28
C ALA A 54 -0.19 -25.16 -6.56
N LEU A 55 0.84 -24.50 -5.99
CA LEU A 55 1.91 -25.17 -5.27
C LEU A 55 1.50 -25.63 -3.86
N PHE A 56 0.69 -24.82 -3.16
CA PHE A 56 0.30 -25.07 -1.76
C PHE A 56 -1.10 -25.69 -1.61
N SER A 57 -1.87 -25.79 -2.70
CA SER A 57 -3.22 -26.36 -2.72
C SER A 57 -4.16 -25.74 -1.69
N GLU A 58 -4.19 -24.40 -1.60
CA GLU A 58 -5.11 -23.70 -0.69
C GLU A 58 -6.56 -24.04 -1.07
N PRO A 59 -7.38 -24.53 -0.11
CA PRO A 59 -8.77 -24.88 -0.37
C PRO A 59 -9.56 -23.65 -0.82
N PHE A 60 -10.55 -23.87 -1.68
CA PHE A 60 -11.41 -22.80 -2.16
C PHE A 60 -12.21 -22.20 -0.99
N PRO A 61 -12.22 -20.86 -0.80
CA PRO A 61 -12.81 -20.23 0.36
C PRO A 61 -14.33 -20.10 0.21
N GLN A 62 -14.97 -19.53 1.22
CA GLN A 62 -16.40 -19.26 1.18
C GLN A 62 -16.71 -18.06 0.28
N TRP A 63 -17.95 -17.99 -0.22
CA TRP A 63 -18.40 -16.87 -1.06
C TRP A 63 -18.24 -15.48 -0.43
N PRO A 64 -18.49 -15.28 0.89
CA PRO A 64 -18.26 -13.99 1.54
C PRO A 64 -16.80 -13.52 1.45
N ASP A 65 -15.82 -14.43 1.60
CA ASP A 65 -14.40 -14.09 1.53
C ASP A 65 -14.02 -13.55 0.14
N LEU A 66 -14.56 -14.17 -0.91
CA LEU A 66 -14.37 -13.73 -2.28
C LEU A 66 -15.06 -12.38 -2.54
N PHE A 67 -16.23 -12.14 -1.94
CA PHE A 67 -16.94 -10.87 -2.06
C PHE A 67 -16.18 -9.72 -1.39
N PHE A 68 -15.71 -9.92 -0.16
CA PHE A 68 -14.88 -8.95 0.53
C PHE A 68 -13.56 -8.69 -0.20
N GLY A 69 -12.90 -9.75 -0.69
CA GLY A 69 -11.71 -9.63 -1.55
C GLY A 69 -11.97 -8.84 -2.83
N ALA A 70 -13.08 -9.10 -3.53
CA ALA A 70 -13.50 -8.39 -4.73
C ALA A 70 -13.72 -6.89 -4.48
N CYS A 71 -14.45 -6.56 -3.41
CA CYS A 71 -14.68 -5.18 -2.97
C CYS A 71 -13.39 -4.47 -2.54
N ALA A 72 -12.55 -5.17 -1.77
CA ALA A 72 -11.23 -4.68 -1.37
C ALA A 72 -10.41 -4.34 -2.61
N GLY A 73 -10.37 -5.23 -3.61
CA GLY A 73 -9.67 -5.00 -4.88
C GLY A 73 -10.06 -3.70 -5.57
N MET A 74 -11.36 -3.39 -5.64
CA MET A 74 -11.83 -2.14 -6.25
C MET A 74 -11.33 -0.90 -5.49
N ALA A 75 -11.41 -0.91 -4.16
CA ALA A 75 -10.89 0.19 -3.35
C ALA A 75 -9.35 0.30 -3.47
N GLY A 76 -8.67 -0.85 -3.41
CA GLY A 76 -7.22 -0.96 -3.49
C GLY A 76 -6.66 -0.49 -4.83
N VAL A 77 -7.32 -0.78 -5.96
CA VAL A 77 -6.84 -0.33 -7.28
C VAL A 77 -7.01 1.17 -7.46
N ILE A 78 -8.09 1.76 -6.94
CA ILE A 78 -8.25 3.23 -6.93
C ILE A 78 -7.13 3.86 -6.10
N GLY A 79 -6.85 3.27 -4.94
CA GLY A 79 -5.73 3.63 -4.09
C GLY A 79 -4.40 3.57 -4.85
N LEU A 80 -4.10 2.44 -5.46
CA LEU A 80 -2.84 2.17 -6.17
C LEU A 80 -2.64 3.08 -7.40
N ILE A 81 -3.68 3.31 -8.20
CA ILE A 81 -3.61 4.22 -9.35
C ILE A 81 -3.27 5.64 -8.88
N THR A 82 -3.99 6.15 -7.88
CA THR A 82 -3.76 7.52 -7.37
C THR A 82 -2.42 7.63 -6.64
N PHE A 83 -2.00 6.56 -5.97
CA PHE A 83 -0.69 6.48 -5.34
C PHE A 83 0.45 6.56 -6.35
N TYR A 84 0.42 5.72 -7.40
CA TYR A 84 1.43 5.74 -8.46
C TYR A 84 1.41 7.03 -9.26
N GLN A 85 0.23 7.64 -9.47
CA GLN A 85 0.14 9.01 -10.00
C GLN A 85 0.81 10.03 -9.08
N GLY A 86 0.66 9.89 -7.76
CA GLY A 86 1.35 10.74 -6.79
C GLY A 86 2.87 10.58 -6.88
N LEU A 87 3.37 9.34 -6.83
CA LEU A 87 4.81 9.02 -6.90
C LEU A 87 5.45 9.43 -8.24
N ALA A 88 4.68 9.45 -9.31
CA ALA A 88 5.13 9.90 -10.62
C ALA A 88 5.31 11.42 -10.70
N ASN A 89 4.48 12.19 -9.97
CA ASN A 89 4.40 13.64 -10.09
C ASN A 89 5.00 14.40 -8.90
N SER A 90 5.45 13.71 -7.86
CA SER A 90 5.94 14.33 -6.62
C SER A 90 7.01 13.44 -5.95
N PRO A 91 7.83 14.00 -5.04
CA PRO A 91 8.85 13.22 -4.34
C PRO A 91 8.23 12.02 -3.63
N MET A 92 8.80 10.83 -3.86
CA MET A 92 8.30 9.60 -3.25
C MET A 92 8.39 9.66 -1.73
N GLY A 93 9.46 10.31 -1.23
CA GLY A 93 9.66 10.55 0.18
C GLY A 93 8.56 11.36 0.87
N ILE A 94 7.68 12.01 0.12
CA ILE A 94 6.52 12.77 0.65
C ILE A 94 5.23 11.99 0.46
N VAL A 95 5.00 11.48 -0.74
CA VAL A 95 3.75 10.82 -1.12
C VAL A 95 3.52 9.53 -0.32
N ALA A 96 4.55 8.70 -0.17
CA ALA A 96 4.44 7.42 0.53
C ALA A 96 4.07 7.58 2.01
N PRO A 97 4.77 8.40 2.81
CA PRO A 97 4.40 8.60 4.22
C PRO A 97 3.03 9.23 4.43
N ILE A 98 2.59 10.15 3.57
CA ILE A 98 1.26 10.77 3.70
C ILE A 98 0.16 9.76 3.41
N ALA A 99 0.28 8.98 2.33
CA ALA A 99 -0.70 7.96 2.00
C ALA A 99 -0.81 6.91 3.12
N ALA A 100 0.32 6.51 3.69
CA ALA A 100 0.38 5.57 4.81
C ALA A 100 -0.21 6.13 6.12
N ALA A 101 0.06 7.39 6.43
CA ALA A 101 -0.54 8.05 7.58
C ALA A 101 -2.07 8.06 7.45
N ILE A 102 -2.58 8.48 6.29
CA ILE A 102 -4.02 8.53 6.03
C ILE A 102 -4.65 7.13 6.02
N SER A 103 -3.96 6.12 5.46
CA SER A 103 -4.46 4.76 5.45
C SER A 103 -4.55 4.16 6.86
N ALA A 104 -3.64 4.53 7.77
CA ALA A 104 -3.68 4.10 9.16
C ALA A 104 -4.72 4.86 10.01
N MET A 105 -5.00 6.12 9.69
CA MET A 105 -5.97 6.94 10.44
C MET A 105 -7.39 6.38 10.34
N LEU A 106 -7.82 5.93 9.15
CA LEU A 106 -9.22 5.57 8.92
C LEU A 106 -9.68 4.32 9.70
N PRO A 107 -8.93 3.20 9.75
CA PRO A 107 -9.26 2.06 10.62
C PRO A 107 -9.38 2.47 12.10
N VAL A 108 -8.48 3.31 12.61
CA VAL A 108 -8.54 3.80 13.99
C VAL A 108 -9.84 4.59 14.25
N LEU A 109 -10.25 5.43 13.30
CA LEU A 109 -11.50 6.20 13.41
C LEU A 109 -12.74 5.30 13.35
N VAL A 110 -12.71 4.25 12.52
CA VAL A 110 -13.80 3.27 12.41
C VAL A 110 -13.92 2.45 13.69
N SER A 111 -12.81 1.90 14.20
CA SER A 111 -12.81 1.18 15.48
C SER A 111 -13.22 2.10 16.64
N PHE A 112 -12.81 3.37 16.65
CA PHE A 112 -13.31 4.32 17.66
C PHE A 112 -14.83 4.47 17.64
N ALA A 113 -15.43 4.58 16.45
CA ALA A 113 -16.87 4.75 16.29
C ALA A 113 -17.66 3.48 16.66
N LEU A 114 -17.09 2.29 16.43
CA LEU A 114 -17.76 1.01 16.65
C LEU A 114 -17.51 0.40 18.03
N GLU A 115 -16.29 0.52 18.53
CA GLU A 115 -15.79 -0.18 19.73
C GLU A 115 -15.57 0.76 20.93
N GLY A 116 -15.57 2.08 20.72
CA GLY A 116 -15.35 3.09 21.76
C GLY A 116 -13.91 3.63 21.81
N LEU A 117 -13.58 4.37 22.88
CA LEU A 117 -12.35 5.17 22.98
C LEU A 117 -11.07 4.37 22.67
N PRO A 118 -10.27 4.77 21.65
CA PRO A 118 -9.04 4.09 21.32
C PRO A 118 -7.97 4.31 22.40
N ALA A 119 -6.97 3.43 22.42
CA ALA A 119 -5.82 3.57 23.29
C ALA A 119 -5.11 4.93 23.11
N VAL A 120 -4.48 5.41 24.18
CA VAL A 120 -3.75 6.69 24.19
C VAL A 120 -2.67 6.72 23.09
N SER A 121 -2.02 5.59 22.83
CA SER A 121 -1.07 5.41 21.71
C SER A 121 -1.67 5.84 20.38
N ARG A 122 -2.86 5.31 20.05
CA ARG A 122 -3.57 5.59 18.79
C ARG A 122 -4.02 7.05 18.69
N ILE A 123 -4.46 7.66 19.80
CA ILE A 123 -4.81 9.09 19.83
C ILE A 123 -3.58 9.96 19.57
N LEU A 124 -2.45 9.66 20.22
CA LEU A 124 -1.18 10.35 19.98
C LEU A 124 -0.70 10.14 18.54
N GLY A 125 -0.86 8.93 18.02
CA GLY A 125 -0.59 8.59 16.62
C GLY A 125 -1.43 9.42 15.64
N LEU A 126 -2.74 9.54 15.86
CA LEU A 126 -3.63 10.40 15.06
C LEU A 126 -3.18 11.87 15.09
N ALA A 127 -2.91 12.42 16.28
CA ALA A 127 -2.47 13.80 16.43
C ALA A 127 -1.12 14.03 15.72
N LEU A 128 -0.18 13.09 15.85
CA LEU A 128 1.12 13.16 15.21
C LEU A 128 1.03 13.01 13.69
N ALA A 129 0.11 12.17 13.17
CA ALA A 129 -0.15 12.04 11.73
C ALA A 129 -0.64 13.36 11.14
N ILE A 130 -1.59 14.02 11.79
CA ILE A 130 -2.10 15.34 11.37
C ILE A 130 -0.97 16.38 11.37
N ALA A 131 -0.16 16.42 12.44
CA ALA A 131 0.98 17.32 12.55
C ALA A 131 2.04 17.03 11.45
N ALA A 132 2.32 15.76 11.18
CA ALA A 132 3.25 15.34 10.14
C ALA A 132 2.78 15.79 8.75
N ILE A 133 1.53 15.55 8.40
CA ILE A 133 0.94 15.97 7.12
C ILE A 133 1.00 17.50 7.00
N TRP A 134 0.74 18.24 8.09
CA TRP A 134 0.83 19.70 8.13
C TRP A 134 2.26 20.24 7.98
N ILE A 135 3.27 19.57 8.57
CA ILE A 135 4.68 19.93 8.41
C ILE A 135 5.13 19.68 6.96
N ILE A 136 4.75 18.54 6.38
CA ILE A 136 5.12 18.18 5.01
C ILE A 136 4.46 19.13 4.01
N SER A 137 3.19 19.50 4.24
CA SER A 137 2.46 20.40 3.34
C SER A 137 3.05 21.81 3.30
N GLN A 138 3.54 22.33 4.42
CA GLN A 138 4.15 23.67 4.47
C GLN A 138 5.56 23.76 3.91
N ALA A 139 6.25 22.63 3.73
CA ALA A 139 7.64 22.63 3.29
C ALA A 139 7.81 22.80 1.77
N GLY A 140 6.72 22.99 1.01
CA GLY A 140 6.75 23.33 -0.42
C GLY A 140 6.75 24.84 -0.67
N GLU A 141 7.44 25.28 -1.73
CA GLU A 141 7.78 26.70 -2.00
C GLU A 141 6.58 27.62 -2.32
N THR A 142 5.37 27.10 -2.62
CA THR A 142 4.17 27.93 -2.91
C THR A 142 2.85 27.30 -2.46
N ALA A 143 1.97 28.08 -1.81
CA ALA A 143 0.72 27.62 -1.17
C ALA A 143 -0.31 26.94 -2.12
N SER A 144 -0.37 27.34 -3.40
CA SER A 144 -1.30 26.77 -4.38
C SER A 144 -0.85 25.41 -4.95
N MET A 145 0.45 25.13 -4.94
CA MET A 145 0.97 23.80 -5.28
C MET A 145 0.73 22.80 -4.13
N GLN A 146 0.74 23.26 -2.87
CA GLN A 146 0.66 22.43 -1.66
C GLN A 146 -0.59 21.54 -1.56
N LEU A 147 -1.80 22.07 -1.78
CA LEU A 147 -3.06 21.28 -1.66
C LEU A 147 -3.21 20.24 -2.79
N ARG A 148 -2.70 20.55 -3.99
CA ARG A 148 -2.77 19.65 -5.13
C ARG A 148 -1.86 18.43 -4.94
N HIS A 149 -0.73 18.59 -4.26
CA HIS A 149 0.19 17.50 -3.92
C HIS A 149 -0.34 16.58 -2.81
N LEU A 150 -1.31 17.03 -1.99
CA LEU A 150 -1.94 16.20 -0.96
C LEU A 150 -3.11 15.37 -1.48
N ARG A 151 -3.77 15.80 -2.55
CA ARG A 151 -4.99 15.14 -3.06
C ARG A 151 -4.75 13.68 -3.46
N LEU A 152 -3.68 13.40 -4.20
CA LEU A 152 -3.37 12.05 -4.67
C LEU A 152 -2.98 11.11 -3.50
N PRO A 153 -2.05 11.47 -2.60
CA PRO A 153 -1.79 10.70 -1.39
C PRO A 153 -3.02 10.48 -0.50
N ALA A 154 -3.91 11.48 -0.40
CA ALA A 154 -5.12 11.34 0.40
C ALA A 154 -6.12 10.33 -0.19
N ILE A 155 -6.38 10.40 -1.50
CA ILE A 155 -7.24 9.41 -2.17
C ILE A 155 -6.58 8.02 -2.11
N ALA A 156 -5.25 7.95 -2.28
CA ALA A 156 -4.49 6.72 -2.13
C ALA A 156 -4.68 6.09 -0.74
N GLY A 157 -4.44 6.89 0.31
CA GLY A 157 -4.58 6.46 1.69
C GLY A 157 -6.00 5.99 2.04
N LEU A 158 -7.03 6.69 1.57
CA LEU A 158 -8.42 6.29 1.75
C LEU A 158 -8.74 4.97 1.01
N GLY A 159 -8.22 4.79 -0.22
CA GLY A 159 -8.36 3.55 -0.98
C GLY A 159 -7.68 2.36 -0.30
N PHE A 160 -6.46 2.55 0.22
CA PHE A 160 -5.74 1.53 0.97
C PHE A 160 -6.38 1.23 2.33
N ALA A 161 -6.86 2.23 3.06
CA ALA A 161 -7.62 2.00 4.29
C ALA A 161 -8.89 1.18 4.04
N SER A 162 -9.63 1.53 2.99
CA SER A 162 -10.84 0.81 2.59
C SER A 162 -10.52 -0.63 2.20
N PHE A 163 -9.39 -0.86 1.50
CA PHE A 163 -8.86 -2.20 1.24
C PHE A 163 -8.59 -2.96 2.54
N PHE A 164 -7.89 -2.35 3.51
CA PHE A 164 -7.57 -3.00 4.78
C PHE A 164 -8.82 -3.33 5.60
N ILE A 165 -9.79 -2.41 5.70
CA ILE A 165 -11.05 -2.65 6.43
C ILE A 165 -11.85 -3.78 5.78
N LEU A 166 -11.90 -3.83 4.45
CA LEU A 166 -12.64 -4.88 3.73
C LEU A 166 -11.93 -6.23 3.83
N ILE A 167 -10.59 -6.26 3.77
CA ILE A 167 -9.85 -7.52 3.86
C ILE A 167 -9.85 -8.09 5.28
N ASP A 168 -9.99 -7.26 6.31
CA ASP A 168 -10.15 -7.68 7.69
C ASP A 168 -11.45 -8.48 7.94
N GLN A 169 -12.44 -8.36 7.05
CA GLN A 169 -13.69 -9.15 7.10
C GLN A 169 -13.55 -10.58 6.53
N VAL A 170 -12.40 -10.91 5.93
CA VAL A 170 -12.13 -12.24 5.38
C VAL A 170 -11.85 -13.24 6.51
N SER A 171 -12.37 -14.45 6.38
CA SER A 171 -12.22 -15.50 7.38
C SER A 171 -10.76 -15.95 7.58
N GLN A 172 -10.45 -16.35 8.81
CA GLN A 172 -9.13 -16.90 9.14
C GLN A 172 -8.89 -18.20 8.36
N GLY A 173 -7.81 -18.24 7.58
CA GLY A 173 -7.43 -19.36 6.71
C GLY A 173 -7.66 -19.13 5.20
N ALA A 174 -8.41 -18.10 4.81
CA ALA A 174 -8.54 -17.69 3.40
C ALA A 174 -7.53 -16.57 3.10
N VAL A 175 -6.36 -16.94 2.57
CA VAL A 175 -5.24 -16.00 2.37
C VAL A 175 -5.11 -15.56 0.91
N PHE A 176 -4.93 -16.50 -0.02
CA PHE A 176 -4.57 -16.14 -1.41
C PHE A 176 -5.79 -15.96 -2.30
N TRP A 177 -6.83 -16.79 -2.14
CA TRP A 177 -8.05 -16.71 -2.94
C TRP A 177 -8.79 -15.35 -2.87
N PRO A 178 -8.94 -14.69 -1.71
CA PRO A 178 -9.53 -13.35 -1.64
C PRO A 178 -8.70 -12.30 -2.38
N LEU A 179 -7.37 -12.43 -2.37
CA LEU A 179 -6.48 -11.59 -3.18
C LEU A 179 -6.66 -11.88 -4.68
N VAL A 180 -6.85 -13.15 -5.09
CA VAL A 180 -7.20 -13.49 -6.47
C VAL A 180 -8.52 -12.84 -6.87
N ALA A 181 -9.56 -12.90 -6.02
CA ALA A 181 -10.83 -12.21 -6.27
C ALA A 181 -10.64 -10.70 -6.47
N ALA A 182 -9.78 -10.08 -5.65
CA ALA A 182 -9.38 -8.68 -5.81
C ALA A 182 -8.74 -8.41 -7.18
N ARG A 183 -7.90 -9.31 -7.68
CA ARG A 183 -7.28 -9.18 -9.02
C ARG A 183 -8.29 -9.42 -10.15
N CYS A 184 -9.23 -10.35 -9.96
CA CYS A 184 -10.29 -10.67 -10.93
C CYS A 184 -11.29 -9.54 -11.14
N THR A 185 -11.51 -8.65 -10.17
CA THR A 185 -12.34 -7.44 -10.36
C THR A 185 -11.55 -6.29 -10.98
N THR A 186 -10.29 -6.13 -10.58
CA THR A 186 -9.47 -4.98 -10.97
C THR A 186 -8.93 -5.09 -12.39
N LEU A 187 -8.51 -6.29 -12.83
CA LEU A 187 -7.96 -6.50 -14.17
C LEU A 187 -8.98 -6.19 -15.29
N PRO A 188 -10.23 -6.71 -15.27
CA PRO A 188 -11.23 -6.36 -16.28
C PRO A 188 -11.57 -4.88 -16.25
N LEU A 189 -11.71 -4.28 -15.07
CA LEU A 189 -11.98 -2.84 -14.93
C LEU A 189 -10.89 -2.00 -15.59
N LEU A 190 -9.62 -2.30 -15.30
CA LEU A 190 -8.47 -1.63 -15.91
C LEU A 190 -8.42 -1.86 -17.43
N ALA A 191 -8.65 -3.09 -17.89
CA ALA A 191 -8.68 -3.42 -19.30
C ALA A 191 -9.78 -2.61 -20.03
N CYS A 192 -10.99 -2.56 -19.48
CA CYS A 192 -12.11 -1.76 -20.01
C CYS A 192 -11.75 -0.27 -20.10
N ILE A 193 -11.13 0.30 -19.07
CA ILE A 193 -10.70 1.71 -19.07
C ILE A 193 -9.63 1.96 -20.14
N ILE A 194 -8.62 1.09 -20.23
CA ILE A 194 -7.49 1.25 -21.15
C ILE A 194 -7.95 1.08 -22.61
N LEU A 195 -8.76 0.07 -22.89
CA LEU A 195 -9.30 -0.18 -24.23
C LEU A 195 -10.30 0.90 -24.63
N GLY A 196 -11.24 1.26 -23.74
CA GLY A 196 -12.26 2.27 -24.00
C GLY A 196 -11.67 3.67 -24.25
N LYS A 197 -10.62 4.04 -23.51
CA LYS A 197 -9.91 5.32 -23.71
C LYS A 197 -8.77 5.22 -24.74
N ARG A 198 -8.54 4.06 -25.36
CA ARG A 198 -7.43 3.79 -26.30
C ARG A 198 -6.06 4.22 -25.74
N LEU A 199 -5.85 3.98 -24.45
CA LEU A 199 -4.62 4.35 -23.72
C LEU A 199 -3.55 3.25 -23.77
N TRP A 200 -3.77 2.19 -24.56
CA TRP A 200 -2.82 1.09 -24.65
C TRP A 200 -1.51 1.58 -25.24
N GLN A 201 -0.44 1.45 -24.46
CA GLN A 201 0.92 1.81 -24.86
C GLN A 201 1.85 0.70 -24.38
N VAL A 202 2.63 0.12 -25.28
CA VAL A 202 3.62 -0.89 -24.93
C VAL A 202 4.78 -0.20 -24.22
N PRO A 203 5.11 -0.56 -22.96
CA PRO A 203 6.23 0.03 -22.26
C PRO A 203 7.54 -0.25 -23.02
N PRO A 204 8.53 0.65 -22.95
CA PRO A 204 9.88 0.34 -23.44
C PRO A 204 10.43 -0.92 -22.76
N ARG A 205 11.16 -1.77 -23.50
CA ARG A 205 11.74 -3.03 -22.95
C ARG A 205 12.50 -2.85 -21.63
N ARG A 206 13.14 -1.69 -21.45
CA ARG A 206 13.89 -1.34 -20.23
C ARG A 206 13.01 -1.14 -18.99
N GLN A 207 11.71 -0.89 -19.15
CA GLN A 207 10.77 -0.68 -18.04
C GLN A 207 10.16 -1.98 -17.53
N PHE A 208 10.15 -3.06 -18.34
CA PHE A 208 9.56 -4.34 -17.93
C PHE A 208 10.14 -4.90 -16.63
N PRO A 209 11.47 -4.92 -16.40
CA PRO A 209 12.02 -5.42 -15.13
C PRO A 209 11.48 -4.67 -13.92
N VAL A 210 11.33 -3.34 -14.02
CA VAL A 210 10.84 -2.49 -12.93
C VAL A 210 9.35 -2.74 -12.66
N ILE A 211 8.55 -2.90 -13.72
CA ILE A 211 7.13 -3.24 -13.61
C ILE A 211 6.96 -4.66 -13.02
N ILE A 212 7.83 -5.60 -13.41
CA ILE A 212 7.83 -6.95 -12.83
C ILE A 212 8.17 -6.91 -11.36
N MET A 213 9.19 -6.16 -10.96
CA MET A 213 9.51 -5.94 -9.55
C MET A 213 8.32 -5.36 -8.80
N ALA A 214 7.65 -4.34 -9.35
CA ALA A 214 6.46 -3.75 -8.73
C ALA A 214 5.37 -4.79 -8.47
N GLY A 215 5.00 -5.60 -9.48
CA GLY A 215 3.95 -6.62 -9.34
C GLY A 215 4.33 -7.78 -8.40
N VAL A 216 5.57 -8.26 -8.48
CA VAL A 216 6.08 -9.35 -7.62
C VAL A 216 6.15 -8.90 -6.16
N PHE A 217 6.76 -7.75 -5.89
CA PHE A 217 6.93 -7.26 -4.52
C PHE A 217 5.63 -6.76 -3.89
N ASP A 218 4.72 -6.16 -4.66
CA ASP A 218 3.35 -5.85 -4.17
C ASP A 218 2.64 -7.13 -3.72
N THR A 219 2.67 -8.17 -4.56
CA THR A 219 1.99 -9.44 -4.27
C THR A 219 2.65 -10.18 -3.12
N ALA A 220 3.99 -10.21 -3.08
CA ALA A 220 4.74 -10.79 -1.98
C ALA A 220 4.43 -10.06 -0.66
N GLY A 221 4.34 -8.73 -0.67
CA GLY A 221 3.96 -7.95 0.52
C GLY A 221 2.60 -8.35 1.08
N ASN A 222 1.59 -8.46 0.21
CA ASN A 222 0.24 -8.90 0.60
C ASN A 222 0.24 -10.33 1.16
N ALA A 223 0.91 -11.27 0.47
CA ALA A 223 1.02 -12.66 0.90
C ALA A 223 1.74 -12.80 2.25
N LEU A 224 2.89 -12.14 2.40
CA LEU A 224 3.69 -12.17 3.63
C LEU A 224 2.95 -11.53 4.81
N PHE A 225 2.22 -10.44 4.57
CA PHE A 225 1.38 -9.81 5.60
C PHE A 225 0.30 -10.77 6.09
N ALA A 226 -0.43 -11.38 5.16
CA ALA A 226 -1.49 -12.32 5.50
C ALA A 226 -0.95 -13.56 6.23
N LEU A 227 0.22 -14.07 5.83
CA LEU A 227 0.91 -15.15 6.56
C LEU A 227 1.35 -14.71 7.97
N ALA A 228 1.85 -13.48 8.13
CA ALA A 228 2.24 -12.94 9.44
C ALA A 228 1.03 -12.87 10.40
N ALA A 229 -0.11 -12.42 9.87
CA ALA A 229 -1.37 -12.32 10.61
C ALA A 229 -1.97 -13.69 11.00
N ASN A 230 -1.70 -14.76 10.23
CA ASN A 230 -2.17 -16.11 10.55
C ASN A 230 -1.28 -16.84 11.58
N VAL A 231 0.03 -16.59 11.58
CA VAL A 231 0.99 -17.35 12.42
C VAL A 231 1.24 -16.71 13.79
N GLY A 232 1.05 -15.39 13.91
CA GLY A 232 1.33 -14.66 15.14
C GLY A 232 0.28 -13.62 15.48
N ARG A 233 0.65 -12.68 16.35
CA ARG A 233 -0.27 -11.63 16.76
C ARG A 233 -0.38 -10.58 15.66
N LEU A 234 -1.63 -10.30 15.27
CA LEU A 234 -1.97 -9.37 14.20
C LEU A 234 -1.48 -7.94 14.51
N ASP A 235 -1.51 -7.54 15.78
CA ASP A 235 -1.05 -6.22 16.24
C ASP A 235 0.44 -5.99 15.93
N MET A 236 1.33 -6.89 16.34
CA MET A 236 2.77 -6.77 16.05
C MET A 236 3.08 -6.89 14.55
N SER A 237 2.34 -7.75 13.84
CA SER A 237 2.50 -7.92 12.39
C SER A 237 2.11 -6.67 11.62
N ALA A 238 1.01 -6.02 12.03
CA ALA A 238 0.58 -4.75 11.48
C ALA A 238 1.64 -3.66 11.68
N VAL A 239 2.14 -3.48 12.92
CA VAL A 239 3.17 -2.47 13.22
C VAL A 239 4.39 -2.61 12.32
N LEU A 240 4.91 -3.83 12.16
CA LEU A 240 6.14 -4.08 11.39
C LEU A 240 5.90 -3.94 9.88
N ALA A 241 4.77 -4.40 9.36
CA ALA A 241 4.44 -4.26 7.93
C ALA A 241 4.14 -2.80 7.55
N SER A 242 3.58 -2.01 8.48
CA SER A 242 3.32 -0.58 8.27
C SER A 242 4.58 0.28 8.12
N LEU A 243 5.78 -0.28 8.31
CA LEU A 243 7.06 0.38 8.00
C LEU A 243 7.38 0.42 6.50
N TYR A 244 6.52 -0.12 5.63
CA TYR A 244 6.72 -0.07 4.17
C TYR A 244 7.05 1.32 3.60
N PRO A 245 6.49 2.46 4.07
CA PRO A 245 6.83 3.76 3.51
C PRO A 245 8.26 4.16 3.83
N ALA A 246 8.84 3.66 4.93
CA ALA A 246 10.24 3.88 5.26
C ALA A 246 11.14 3.23 4.20
N THR A 247 10.83 2.00 3.78
CA THR A 247 11.54 1.32 2.68
C THR A 247 11.45 2.13 1.39
N THR A 248 10.25 2.62 1.02
CA THR A 248 10.06 3.46 -0.18
C THR A 248 10.89 4.74 -0.11
N VAL A 249 10.88 5.43 1.03
CA VAL A 249 11.65 6.66 1.27
C VAL A 249 13.16 6.38 1.19
N LEU A 250 13.64 5.31 1.81
CA LEU A 250 15.06 4.94 1.82
C LEU A 250 15.56 4.59 0.41
N LEU A 251 14.78 3.83 -0.37
CA LEU A 251 15.11 3.52 -1.75
C LEU A 251 15.09 4.77 -2.63
N ALA A 252 14.11 5.66 -2.45
CA ALA A 252 14.07 6.95 -3.15
C ALA A 252 15.25 7.85 -2.81
N TRP A 253 15.64 7.90 -1.54
CA TRP A 253 16.79 8.65 -1.09
C TRP A 253 18.12 8.08 -1.62
N PHE A 254 18.29 6.76 -1.59
CA PHE A 254 19.54 6.12 -2.01
C PHE A 254 19.71 6.05 -3.54
N ILE A 255 18.65 5.66 -4.27
CA ILE A 255 18.71 5.39 -5.71
C ILE A 255 18.40 6.64 -6.53
N LEU A 256 17.36 7.40 -6.16
CA LEU A 256 16.96 8.61 -6.90
C LEU A 256 17.65 9.87 -6.38
N GLN A 257 18.38 9.78 -5.27
CA GLN A 257 19.02 10.92 -4.61
C GLN A 257 18.03 12.07 -4.34
N GLU A 258 16.79 11.72 -3.98
CA GLU A 258 15.77 12.72 -3.66
C GLU A 258 16.23 13.59 -2.48
N ARG A 259 16.35 14.90 -2.73
CA ARG A 259 16.76 15.88 -1.73
C ARG A 259 15.54 16.44 -1.02
N LEU A 260 15.26 15.93 0.17
CA LEU A 260 14.24 16.47 1.06
C LEU A 260 14.85 17.55 1.97
N ASN A 261 14.13 18.65 2.18
CA ASN A 261 14.53 19.67 3.15
C ASN A 261 14.36 19.14 4.59
N ARG A 262 15.05 19.71 5.57
CA ARG A 262 14.99 19.33 7.00
C ARG A 262 13.56 19.25 7.52
N LYS A 263 12.69 20.20 7.14
CA LYS A 263 11.26 20.20 7.52
C LYS A 263 10.50 19.00 6.94
N GLN A 264 10.76 18.63 5.69
CA GLN A 264 10.16 17.44 5.07
C GLN A 264 10.62 16.18 5.77
N TRP A 265 11.91 16.05 6.07
CA TRP A 265 12.43 14.91 6.84
C TRP A 265 11.80 14.79 8.23
N MET A 266 11.65 15.90 8.96
CA MET A 266 10.94 15.90 10.24
C MET A 266 9.51 15.41 10.09
N GLY A 267 8.79 15.89 9.06
CA GLY A 267 7.45 15.44 8.76
C GLY A 267 7.37 13.96 8.39
N VAL A 268 8.31 13.45 7.59
CA VAL A 268 8.39 12.04 7.19
C VAL A 268 8.63 11.15 8.41
N ILE A 269 9.59 11.50 9.26
CA ILE A 269 9.87 10.76 10.49
C ILE A 269 8.64 10.79 11.41
N ALA A 270 8.01 11.96 11.57
CA ALA A 270 6.78 12.08 12.35
C ALA A 270 5.64 11.22 11.79
N ALA A 271 5.47 11.15 10.47
CA ALA A 271 4.46 10.31 9.82
C ALA A 271 4.72 8.81 10.06
N LEU A 272 5.98 8.37 9.96
CA LEU A 272 6.36 6.98 10.24
C LEU A 272 6.11 6.62 11.72
N VAL A 273 6.50 7.50 12.65
CA VAL A 273 6.23 7.31 14.08
C VAL A 273 4.73 7.29 14.35
N ALA A 274 3.96 8.16 13.70
CA ALA A 274 2.50 8.20 13.84
C ALA A 274 1.86 6.89 13.41
N VAL A 275 2.28 6.33 12.26
CA VAL A 275 1.81 5.04 11.76
C VAL A 275 2.11 3.92 12.75
N VAL A 276 3.33 3.88 13.31
CA VAL A 276 3.69 2.91 14.35
C VAL A 276 2.82 3.08 15.60
N LEU A 277 2.62 4.31 16.08
CA LEU A 277 1.78 4.59 17.25
C LEU A 277 0.32 4.19 17.05
N MET A 278 -0.21 4.34 15.84
CA MET A 278 -1.58 3.93 15.50
C MET A 278 -1.75 2.40 15.44
N ALA A 279 -0.67 1.67 15.15
CA ALA A 279 -0.68 0.22 15.11
C ALA A 279 -0.48 -0.45 16.49
N LEU A 280 -0.09 0.32 17.52
CA LEU A 280 0.00 -0.10 18.92
C LEU A 280 -1.35 0.09 19.64
#